data_AF-A0A937SVN5-F1
#
_entry.id   AF-A0A937SVN5-F1
#
_cell.length_a   1.000
_cell.length_b   1.000
_cell.length_c   1.000
_cell.angle_alpha   90.00
_cell.angle_beta   90.00
_cell.angle_gamma   90.00
#
_symmetry.space_group_name_H-M   'P 1'
#
loop_
_entity.id
_entity.type
_entity.pdbx_description
1 polymer ?
#
loop_
_entity_poly.entity_id
_entity_poly.type
_entity_poly.pdbx_seq_one_letter_code
_entity_poly.pdbx_strand_id
1 'polypeptide(L)'
;MKLKKISHLICLTQFKLGELIFPMFEPVLRFLENKDPEVRRHFNQALASMGEQKQAIALLNLNMVLSLNPGHFLARVFRGRIYIKEGQYRLASEDYLEANKISQYRFIHYDLYREYFRSVNSEFGGVGGTIIKNFDQVFEALQLQQDGGSRDVSADLGQEVQERLAMMEADLKEGDEITFRELVLGPDETEKFMVMGPITQEEIEGTDWDQLADDLTP
;
A
#
# COMPACT_ATOMS: atom_id res chain seq x y z
N MET A 1 -29.68 5.19 12.38
CA MET A 1 -29.72 5.89 11.07
C MET A 1 -29.07 7.29 11.07
N LYS A 2 -29.23 8.13 12.12
CA LYS A 2 -28.66 9.50 12.15
C LYS A 2 -27.12 9.57 12.27
N LEU A 3 -26.48 8.66 13.01
CA LEU A 3 -25.02 8.63 13.20
C LEU A 3 -24.24 8.34 11.90
N LYS A 4 -24.72 7.39 11.08
CA LYS A 4 -24.11 7.09 9.77
C LYS A 4 -24.12 8.30 8.82
N LYS A 5 -25.20 9.09 8.83
CA LYS A 5 -25.32 10.31 8.00
C LYS A 5 -24.34 11.42 8.43
N ILE A 6 -24.08 11.57 9.73
CA ILE A 6 -23.13 12.55 10.26
C ILE A 6 -21.69 12.13 9.92
N SER A 7 -21.35 10.86 10.12
CA SER A 7 -20.05 10.30 9.73
C SER A 7 -19.77 10.48 8.24
N HIS A 8 -20.78 10.24 7.40
CA HIS A 8 -20.67 10.42 5.96
C HIS A 8 -20.48 11.89 5.56
N LEU A 9 -21.21 12.82 6.19
CA LEU A 9 -21.04 14.26 5.94
C LEU A 9 -19.65 14.76 6.33
N ILE A 10 -19.08 14.24 7.42
CA ILE A 10 -17.70 14.54 7.85
C ILE A 10 -16.68 13.98 6.84
N CYS A 11 -16.90 12.77 6.33
CA CYS A 11 -16.00 12.20 5.33
C CYS A 11 -16.06 12.97 3.99
N LEU A 12 -17.25 13.38 3.57
CA LEU A 12 -17.44 14.18 2.36
C LEU A 12 -16.78 15.56 2.48
N THR A 13 -16.89 16.22 3.65
CA THR A 13 -16.22 17.50 3.86
C THR A 13 -14.70 17.32 3.89
N GLN A 14 -14.19 16.26 4.51
CA GLN A 14 -12.76 15.93 4.49
C GLN A 14 -12.24 15.67 3.07
N PHE A 15 -13.00 14.96 2.26
CA PHE A 15 -12.67 14.68 0.86
C PHE A 15 -12.58 15.97 0.04
N LYS A 16 -13.62 16.82 0.10
CA LYS A 16 -13.62 18.12 -0.58
C LYS A 16 -12.48 19.03 -0.10
N LEU A 17 -12.14 18.98 1.19
CA LEU A 17 -11.03 19.73 1.75
C LEU A 17 -9.68 19.24 1.19
N GLY A 18 -9.50 17.92 1.12
CA GLY A 18 -8.30 17.28 0.55
C GLY A 18 -8.12 17.63 -0.93
N GLU A 19 -9.19 17.53 -1.72
CA GLU A 19 -9.17 17.80 -3.15
C GLU A 19 -8.94 19.29 -3.47
N LEU A 20 -9.60 20.20 -2.76
CA LEU A 20 -9.59 21.64 -3.08
C LEU A 20 -8.51 22.43 -2.37
N ILE A 21 -8.29 22.18 -1.07
CA ILE A 21 -7.48 23.05 -0.22
C ILE A 21 -6.05 22.55 -0.13
N PHE A 22 -5.85 21.24 -0.14
CA PHE A 22 -4.54 20.65 0.09
C PHE A 22 -3.47 20.92 -0.99
N PRO A 23 -3.80 21.03 -2.29
CA PRO A 23 -2.83 21.44 -3.31
C PRO A 23 -2.14 22.77 -2.99
N MET A 24 -2.84 23.69 -2.32
CA MET A 24 -2.31 25.00 -1.91
C MET A 24 -1.25 24.89 -0.81
N PHE A 25 -1.39 23.91 0.08
CA PHE A 25 -0.47 23.70 1.21
C PHE A 25 0.67 22.72 0.89
N GLU A 26 0.56 21.95 -0.19
CA GLU A 26 1.58 20.97 -0.58
C GLU A 26 3.00 21.56 -0.69
N PRO A 27 3.24 22.76 -1.28
CA PRO A 27 4.57 23.36 -1.30
C PRO A 27 5.14 23.61 0.11
N VAL A 28 4.30 24.07 1.03
CA VAL A 28 4.69 24.34 2.42
C VAL A 28 5.02 23.02 3.12
N LEU A 29 4.19 22.00 2.95
CA LEU A 29 4.40 20.70 3.58
C LEU A 29 5.64 20.00 3.06
N ARG A 30 5.86 20.02 1.75
CA ARG A 30 7.10 19.51 1.15
C ARG A 30 8.32 20.24 1.70
N PHE A 31 8.24 21.57 1.89
CA PHE A 31 9.30 22.33 2.52
C PHE A 31 9.54 21.88 3.97
N LEU A 32 8.47 21.68 4.76
CA LEU A 32 8.56 21.19 6.14
C LEU A 32 9.20 19.80 6.22
N GLU A 33 8.79 18.87 5.36
CA GLU A 33 9.30 17.49 5.30
C GLU A 33 10.78 17.43 4.93
N ASN A 34 11.25 18.39 4.13
CA ASN A 34 12.61 18.48 3.62
C ASN A 34 13.42 19.59 4.33
N LYS A 35 13.05 19.98 5.55
CA LYS A 35 13.79 20.98 6.34
C LYS A 35 15.22 20.53 6.65
N ASP A 36 15.38 19.27 7.02
CA ASP A 36 16.68 18.67 7.25
C ASP A 36 17.45 18.54 5.92
N PRO A 37 18.69 19.07 5.82
CA PRO A 37 19.51 18.97 4.62
C PRO A 37 19.78 17.53 4.15
N GLU A 38 19.98 16.58 5.08
CA GLU A 38 20.27 15.19 4.76
C GLU A 38 19.02 14.50 4.21
N VAL A 39 17.86 14.71 4.86
CA VAL A 39 16.56 14.25 4.35
C VAL A 39 16.32 14.78 2.94
N ARG A 40 16.50 16.08 2.73
CA ARG A 40 16.34 16.73 1.43
C ARG A 40 17.27 16.16 0.37
N ARG A 41 18.54 15.92 0.72
CA ARG A 41 19.54 15.38 -0.19
C ARG A 41 19.12 13.99 -0.67
N HIS A 42 18.83 13.08 0.25
CA HIS A 42 18.41 11.71 -0.08
C HIS A 42 17.09 11.71 -0.85
N PHE A 43 16.12 12.55 -0.46
CA PHE A 43 14.85 12.65 -1.18
C PHE A 43 15.03 13.13 -2.63
N ASN A 44 15.87 14.14 -2.87
CA ASN A 44 16.17 14.60 -4.22
C ASN A 44 16.92 13.54 -5.04
N GLN A 45 17.85 12.80 -4.42
CA GLN A 45 18.55 11.68 -5.08
C GLN A 45 17.59 10.55 -5.45
N ALA A 46 16.61 10.24 -4.60
CA ALA A 46 15.55 9.28 -4.91
C ALA A 46 14.75 9.74 -6.14
N LEU A 47 14.29 11.00 -6.16
CA LEU A 47 13.52 11.55 -7.28
C LEU A 47 14.30 11.50 -8.61
N ALA A 48 15.58 11.88 -8.58
CA ALA A 48 16.45 11.79 -9.76
C ALA A 48 16.59 10.33 -10.25
N SER A 49 16.84 9.40 -9.32
CA SER A 49 16.99 7.98 -9.63
C SER A 49 15.72 7.35 -10.20
N MET A 50 14.54 7.79 -9.73
CA MET A 50 13.25 7.37 -10.31
C MET A 50 13.07 7.87 -11.75
N GLY A 51 13.52 9.09 -12.05
CA GLY A 51 13.53 9.63 -13.42
C GLY A 51 14.43 8.84 -14.37
N GLU A 52 15.55 8.32 -13.86
CA GLU A 52 16.50 7.46 -14.59
C GLU A 52 16.09 5.97 -14.60
N GLN A 53 14.92 5.61 -14.07
CA GLN A 53 14.44 4.23 -13.92
C GLN A 53 15.33 3.33 -13.04
N LYS A 54 16.21 3.91 -12.22
CA LYS A 54 17.08 3.21 -11.26
C LYS A 54 16.32 2.93 -9.96
N GLN A 55 15.39 1.98 -10.00
CA GLN A 55 14.45 1.70 -8.90
C GLN A 55 15.16 1.31 -7.60
N ALA A 56 16.18 0.43 -7.65
CA ALA A 56 16.93 0.02 -6.46
C ALA A 56 17.63 1.20 -5.74
N ILE A 57 18.23 2.13 -6.50
CA ILE A 57 18.88 3.32 -5.93
C ILE A 57 17.85 4.28 -5.36
N ALA A 58 16.69 4.40 -6.02
CA ALA A 58 15.57 5.18 -5.49
C ALA A 58 15.07 4.59 -4.15
N LEU A 59 14.85 3.28 -4.06
CA LEU A 59 14.44 2.59 -2.83
C LEU A 59 15.43 2.81 -1.69
N LEU A 60 16.74 2.66 -1.96
CA LEU A 60 17.78 2.90 -0.96
C LEU A 60 17.71 4.33 -0.39
N ASN A 61 17.58 5.33 -1.25
CA ASN A 61 17.47 6.72 -0.82
C ASN A 61 16.15 7.01 -0.09
N LEU A 62 15.04 6.40 -0.51
CA LEU A 62 13.76 6.52 0.18
C LEU A 62 13.79 5.88 1.57
N ASN A 63 14.48 4.74 1.72
CA ASN A 63 14.70 4.12 3.03
C ASN A 63 15.51 5.04 3.95
N MET A 64 16.56 5.70 3.43
CA MET A 64 17.32 6.69 4.20
C MET A 64 16.48 7.91 4.59
N VAL A 65 15.60 8.39 3.70
CA VAL A 65 14.64 9.44 4.04
C VAL A 65 13.73 9.00 5.19
N LEU A 66 13.23 7.77 5.15
CA LEU A 66 12.32 7.24 6.18
C LEU A 66 13.02 6.89 7.49
N SER A 67 14.31 6.56 7.49
CA SER A 67 15.09 6.39 8.73
C SER A 67 15.35 7.73 9.42
N LEU A 68 15.57 8.80 8.65
CA LEU A 68 15.78 10.16 9.18
C LEU A 68 14.46 10.85 9.54
N ASN A 69 13.40 10.63 8.76
CA ASN A 69 12.07 11.17 8.98
C ASN A 69 10.99 10.10 8.71
N PRO A 70 10.61 9.31 9.75
CA PRO A 70 9.59 8.26 9.61
C PRO A 70 8.21 8.76 9.18
N GLY A 71 7.94 10.05 9.37
CA GLY A 71 6.69 10.73 8.99
C GLY A 71 6.73 11.37 7.60
N HIS A 72 7.76 11.13 6.79
CA HIS A 72 7.86 11.72 5.46
C HIS A 72 6.84 11.10 4.49
N PHE A 73 5.75 11.83 4.21
CA PHE A 73 4.62 11.32 3.43
C PHE A 73 5.03 10.90 2.02
N LEU A 74 5.68 11.79 1.27
CA LEU A 74 6.03 11.52 -0.13
C LEU A 74 7.03 10.37 -0.27
N ALA A 75 7.87 10.13 0.74
CA ALA A 75 8.82 9.03 0.67
C ALA A 75 8.11 7.68 0.73
N ARG A 76 7.10 7.54 1.60
CA ARG A 76 6.22 6.36 1.63
C ARG A 76 5.45 6.19 0.32
N VAL A 77 4.90 7.29 -0.21
CA VAL A 77 4.16 7.26 -1.49
C VAL A 77 5.05 6.79 -2.64
N PHE A 78 6.25 7.35 -2.78
CA PHE A 78 7.16 6.96 -3.85
C PHE A 78 7.69 5.55 -3.66
N ARG A 79 7.94 5.12 -2.43
CA ARG A 79 8.38 3.75 -2.14
C ARG A 79 7.28 2.74 -2.47
N GLY A 80 6.04 2.99 -2.06
CA GLY A 80 4.87 2.17 -2.42
C GLY A 80 4.66 2.07 -3.94
N ARG A 81 4.86 3.18 -4.68
CA ARG A 81 4.78 3.17 -6.16
C ARG A 81 5.87 2.33 -6.82
N ILE A 82 7.08 2.32 -6.26
CA ILE A 82 8.15 1.44 -6.74
C ILE A 82 7.78 -0.01 -6.46
N TYR A 83 7.30 -0.33 -5.26
CA TYR A 83 6.85 -1.68 -4.92
C TYR A 83 5.70 -2.18 -5.81
N ILE A 84 4.74 -1.33 -6.20
CA ILE A 84 3.73 -1.69 -7.21
C ILE A 84 4.38 -2.10 -8.53
N LYS A 85 5.42 -1.38 -8.98
CA LYS A 85 6.12 -1.69 -10.24
C LYS A 85 6.93 -2.98 -10.15
N GLU A 86 7.45 -3.28 -8.97
CA GLU A 86 8.20 -4.52 -8.68
C GLU A 86 7.28 -5.71 -8.34
N GLY A 87 5.95 -5.52 -8.30
CA GLY A 87 4.98 -6.56 -7.96
C GLY A 87 4.90 -6.91 -6.46
N GLN A 88 5.54 -6.12 -5.59
CA GLN A 88 5.54 -6.28 -4.14
C GLN A 88 4.36 -5.53 -3.51
N TYR A 89 3.14 -5.91 -3.85
CA TYR A 89 1.99 -5.08 -3.50
C TYR A 89 1.62 -5.11 -2.01
N ARG A 90 2.01 -6.15 -1.25
CA ARG A 90 1.87 -6.13 0.21
C ARG A 90 2.63 -4.95 0.83
N LEU A 91 3.91 -4.81 0.50
CA LEU A 91 4.75 -3.70 0.99
C LEU A 91 4.22 -2.35 0.50
N ALA A 92 3.71 -2.28 -0.73
CA ALA A 92 3.06 -1.08 -1.23
C ALA A 92 1.83 -0.71 -0.39
N SER A 93 0.97 -1.68 -0.07
CA SER A 93 -0.25 -1.46 0.71
C SER A 93 0.06 -0.94 2.13
N GLU A 94 1.12 -1.46 2.75
CA GLU A 94 1.60 -1.02 4.06
C GLU A 94 2.09 0.43 4.01
N ASP A 95 2.87 0.79 2.99
CA ASP A 95 3.35 2.16 2.79
C ASP A 95 2.20 3.16 2.56
N TYR A 96 1.20 2.79 1.78
CA TYR A 96 0.01 3.63 1.57
C TYR A 96 -0.83 3.76 2.83
N LEU A 97 -0.93 2.71 3.64
CA LEU A 97 -1.64 2.76 4.91
C LEU A 97 -0.94 3.71 5.90
N GLU A 98 0.39 3.65 5.97
CA GLU A 98 1.18 4.59 6.78
C GLU A 98 1.09 6.02 6.23
N ALA A 99 1.07 6.22 4.91
CA ALA A 99 0.82 7.53 4.31
C ALA A 99 -0.56 8.09 4.71
N ASN A 100 -1.60 7.25 4.76
CA ASN A 100 -2.94 7.64 5.22
C ASN A 100 -2.93 8.05 6.71
N LYS A 101 -2.18 7.34 7.56
CA LYS A 101 -2.02 7.69 8.98
C LYS A 101 -1.31 9.05 9.16
N ILE A 102 -0.33 9.36 8.32
CA ILE A 102 0.38 10.65 8.34
C ILE A 102 -0.56 11.78 7.92
N SER A 103 -1.29 11.62 6.82
CA SER A 103 -2.22 12.64 6.35
C SER A 103 -3.30 12.05 5.45
N GLN A 104 -4.50 11.88 6.01
CA GLN A 104 -5.69 11.46 5.27
C GLN A 104 -6.05 12.43 4.13
N TYR A 105 -5.87 13.74 4.34
CA TYR A 105 -6.15 14.75 3.31
C TYR A 105 -5.20 14.65 2.12
N ARG A 106 -3.91 14.40 2.36
CA ARG A 106 -2.95 14.15 1.26
C ARG A 106 -3.19 12.82 0.60
N PHE A 107 -3.55 11.81 1.37
CA PHE A 107 -3.90 10.51 0.84
C PHE A 107 -5.03 10.60 -0.18
N ILE A 108 -6.03 11.43 0.11
CA ILE A 108 -7.11 11.77 -0.83
C ILE A 108 -6.58 12.61 -2.01
N HIS A 109 -5.82 13.68 -1.75
CA HIS A 109 -5.30 14.56 -2.80
C HIS A 109 -4.44 13.82 -3.85
N TYR A 110 -3.62 12.87 -3.42
CA TYR A 110 -2.76 12.07 -4.30
C TYR A 110 -3.46 10.86 -4.92
N ASP A 111 -4.77 10.71 -4.72
CA ASP A 111 -5.58 9.57 -5.16
C ASP A 111 -5.03 8.20 -4.70
N LEU A 112 -4.36 8.16 -3.55
CA LEU A 112 -3.66 6.96 -3.07
C LEU A 112 -4.60 5.81 -2.74
N TYR A 113 -5.89 6.08 -2.50
CA TYR A 113 -6.90 5.04 -2.36
C TYR A 113 -6.94 4.11 -3.59
N ARG A 114 -6.77 4.65 -4.81
CA ARG A 114 -6.76 3.84 -6.04
C ARG A 114 -5.54 2.92 -6.10
N GLU A 115 -4.38 3.43 -5.72
CA GLU A 115 -3.12 2.69 -5.72
C GLU A 115 -3.13 1.62 -4.62
N TYR A 116 -3.62 1.96 -3.42
CA TYR A 116 -3.85 1.03 -2.33
C TYR A 116 -4.82 -0.09 -2.74
N PHE A 117 -5.96 0.21 -3.34
CA PHE A 117 -6.91 -0.81 -3.79
C PHE A 117 -6.33 -1.72 -4.87
N ARG A 118 -5.57 -1.15 -5.82
CA ARG A 118 -4.84 -1.95 -6.80
C ARG A 118 -3.87 -2.90 -6.08
N SER A 119 -3.15 -2.42 -5.08
CA SER A 119 -2.19 -3.23 -4.34
C SER A 119 -2.85 -4.38 -3.59
N VAL A 120 -3.93 -4.10 -2.86
CA VAL A 120 -4.68 -5.10 -2.09
C VAL A 120 -5.37 -6.12 -3.00
N ASN A 121 -5.99 -5.69 -4.10
CA ASN A 121 -6.65 -6.61 -5.02
C ASN A 121 -5.66 -7.51 -5.77
N SER A 122 -4.46 -7.00 -6.07
CA SER A 122 -3.44 -7.78 -6.77
C SER A 122 -2.83 -8.87 -5.87
N GLU A 123 -2.80 -8.66 -4.55
CA GLU A 123 -2.27 -9.64 -3.58
C GLU A 123 -3.34 -10.61 -3.09
N PHE A 124 -4.54 -10.09 -2.79
CA PHE A 124 -5.56 -10.85 -2.06
C PHE A 124 -6.73 -11.31 -2.93
N GLY A 125 -6.74 -11.00 -4.23
CA GLY A 125 -7.81 -11.41 -5.15
C GLY A 125 -9.21 -11.09 -4.60
N GLY A 126 -10.09 -12.10 -4.55
CA GLY A 126 -11.46 -11.98 -4.01
C GLY A 126 -11.55 -11.60 -2.53
N VAL A 127 -10.50 -11.88 -1.73
CA VAL A 127 -10.43 -11.49 -0.30
C VAL A 127 -10.13 -10.00 -0.14
N GLY A 128 -9.48 -9.39 -1.13
CA GLY A 128 -9.23 -7.94 -1.18
C GLY A 128 -10.51 -7.13 -1.00
N GLY A 129 -11.62 -7.59 -1.58
CA GLY A 129 -12.95 -6.98 -1.41
C GLY A 129 -13.43 -6.87 0.05
N THR A 130 -13.01 -7.78 0.93
CA THR A 130 -13.36 -7.73 2.37
C THR A 130 -12.49 -6.75 3.14
N ILE A 131 -11.21 -6.63 2.79
CA ILE A 131 -10.28 -5.63 3.35
C ILE A 131 -10.70 -4.22 2.91
N ILE A 132 -11.20 -4.10 1.68
CA ILE A 132 -11.72 -2.85 1.10
C ILE A 132 -12.97 -2.36 1.83
N LYS A 133 -13.86 -3.27 2.26
CA LYS A 133 -15.06 -2.91 3.04
C LYS A 133 -14.74 -2.16 4.34
N ASN A 134 -13.55 -2.33 4.90
CA ASN A 134 -13.16 -1.55 6.08
C ASN A 134 -12.84 -0.08 5.77
N PHE A 135 -12.65 0.30 4.50
CA PHE A 135 -12.46 1.68 4.02
C PHE A 135 -13.76 2.34 3.51
N ASP A 136 -14.92 1.68 3.66
CA ASP A 136 -16.24 2.06 3.10
C ASP A 136 -16.66 3.52 3.34
N GLN A 137 -16.17 4.19 4.38
CA GLN A 137 -16.56 5.58 4.68
C GLN A 137 -16.09 6.59 3.62
N VAL A 138 -14.90 6.40 3.05
CA VAL A 138 -14.35 7.27 2.00
C VAL A 138 -15.01 6.96 0.65
N PHE A 139 -15.41 5.70 0.44
CA PHE A 139 -15.98 5.20 -0.81
C PHE A 139 -17.45 5.58 -0.99
N GLU A 140 -18.25 5.53 0.07
CA GLU A 140 -19.64 6.03 0.07
C GLU A 140 -19.70 7.50 -0.38
N ALA A 141 -18.70 8.32 -0.01
CA ALA A 141 -18.63 9.73 -0.44
C ALA A 141 -18.27 9.89 -1.94
N LEU A 142 -17.55 8.94 -2.54
CA LEU A 142 -17.14 8.96 -3.95
C LEU A 142 -18.28 8.57 -4.91
N GLN A 143 -19.15 7.63 -4.52
CA GLN A 143 -20.25 7.17 -5.38
C GLN A 143 -21.28 8.28 -5.71
N LEU A 144 -21.46 9.26 -4.82
CA LEU A 144 -22.40 10.37 -5.04
C LEU A 144 -21.91 11.44 -6.04
N GLN A 145 -20.62 11.44 -6.40
CA GLN A 145 -20.05 12.43 -7.31
C GLN A 145 -20.13 11.98 -8.79
N GLN A 146 -20.29 10.68 -9.05
CA GLN A 146 -20.51 10.15 -10.41
C GLN A 146 -21.96 10.32 -10.90
N ASP A 147 -22.92 10.61 -10.00
CA ASP A 147 -24.34 10.79 -10.33
C ASP A 147 -24.68 12.14 -10.98
N GLY A 148 -23.67 12.92 -11.37
CA GLY A 148 -23.80 14.26 -11.98
C GLY A 148 -23.65 14.33 -13.51
N GLY A 149 -23.28 13.25 -14.20
CA GLY A 149 -23.09 13.31 -15.65
C GLY A 149 -22.92 11.93 -16.30
N SER A 150 -23.78 11.65 -17.29
CA SER A 150 -23.91 10.42 -18.07
C SER A 150 -24.43 9.18 -17.31
N ARG A 151 -25.75 9.04 -17.33
CA ARG A 151 -26.42 7.73 -17.24
C ARG A 151 -25.99 6.90 -18.45
N ASP A 152 -25.39 5.73 -18.19
CA ASP A 152 -25.49 4.47 -18.94
C ASP A 152 -24.22 3.60 -18.88
N VAL A 153 -23.12 4.04 -18.26
CA VAL A 153 -21.91 3.19 -18.15
C VAL A 153 -21.75 2.55 -16.75
N SER A 154 -22.35 3.12 -15.70
CA SER A 154 -22.15 2.64 -14.31
C SER A 154 -23.08 1.50 -13.88
N ALA A 155 -24.30 1.44 -14.43
CA ALA A 155 -25.18 0.29 -14.24
C ALA A 155 -24.59 -0.94 -14.95
N ASP A 156 -24.03 -0.75 -16.14
CA ASP A 156 -23.47 -1.83 -16.96
C ASP A 156 -22.20 -2.40 -16.33
N LEU A 157 -21.26 -1.58 -15.81
CA LEU A 157 -20.03 -2.12 -15.22
C LEU A 157 -20.25 -2.80 -13.85
N GLY A 158 -21.15 -2.28 -13.01
CA GLY A 158 -21.47 -2.89 -11.71
C GLY A 158 -22.25 -4.20 -11.86
N GLN A 159 -23.16 -4.23 -12.84
CA GLN A 159 -23.98 -5.39 -13.16
C GLN A 159 -23.20 -6.41 -13.99
N GLU A 160 -22.32 -6.01 -14.89
CA GLU A 160 -21.39 -6.88 -15.63
C GLU A 160 -20.33 -7.47 -14.70
N VAL A 161 -19.83 -6.72 -13.71
CA VAL A 161 -18.95 -7.26 -12.67
C VAL A 161 -19.71 -8.25 -11.78
N GLN A 162 -20.97 -7.95 -11.39
CA GLN A 162 -21.81 -8.89 -10.64
C GLN A 162 -22.20 -10.14 -11.43
N GLU A 163 -22.51 -10.01 -12.72
CA GLU A 163 -22.85 -11.12 -13.61
C GLU A 163 -21.63 -11.97 -13.91
N ARG A 164 -20.45 -11.36 -14.14
CA ARG A 164 -19.17 -12.09 -14.28
C ARG A 164 -18.75 -12.76 -12.97
N LEU A 165 -19.01 -12.15 -11.81
CA LEU A 165 -18.84 -12.77 -10.48
C LEU A 165 -19.80 -13.96 -10.30
N ALA A 166 -21.07 -13.81 -10.67
CA ALA A 166 -22.06 -14.89 -10.54
C ALA A 166 -21.79 -16.05 -11.52
N MET A 167 -21.29 -15.76 -12.72
CA MET A 167 -20.86 -16.78 -13.69
C MET A 167 -19.59 -17.51 -13.22
N MET A 168 -18.60 -16.78 -12.69
CA MET A 168 -17.40 -17.40 -12.11
C MET A 168 -17.72 -18.21 -10.84
N GLU A 169 -18.62 -17.75 -9.98
CA GLU A 169 -19.07 -18.48 -8.79
C GLU A 169 -19.91 -19.73 -9.14
N ALA A 170 -20.59 -19.74 -10.29
CA ALA A 170 -21.26 -20.92 -10.82
C ALA A 170 -20.28 -21.93 -11.44
N ASP A 171 -19.22 -21.45 -12.10
CA ASP A 171 -18.15 -22.28 -12.68
C ASP A 171 -17.19 -22.85 -11.60
N LEU A 172 -17.07 -22.20 -10.43
CA LEU A 172 -16.23 -22.64 -9.31
C LEU A 172 -16.89 -23.68 -8.38
N LYS A 173 -18.11 -24.13 -8.68
CA LYS A 173 -18.81 -25.10 -7.81
C LYS A 173 -18.45 -26.56 -8.01
N GLU A 174 -17.54 -26.91 -8.92
CA GLU A 174 -16.96 -28.25 -8.96
C GLU A 174 -15.44 -28.18 -9.15
N GLY A 175 -14.73 -28.22 -8.02
CA GLY A 175 -13.51 -29.01 -7.91
C GLY A 175 -12.19 -28.38 -8.35
N ASP A 176 -11.77 -27.27 -7.75
CA ASP A 176 -10.33 -26.97 -7.61
C ASP A 176 -10.06 -26.06 -6.40
N GLU A 177 -9.91 -26.67 -5.22
CA GLU A 177 -9.28 -26.05 -4.06
C GLU A 177 -7.77 -25.90 -4.32
N ILE A 178 -7.29 -24.69 -4.55
CA ILE A 178 -5.85 -24.40 -4.50
C ILE A 178 -5.42 -24.46 -3.02
N THR A 179 -4.82 -25.58 -2.63
CA THR A 179 -4.26 -25.83 -1.29
C THR A 179 -2.90 -25.15 -1.17
N PHE A 180 -2.84 -24.03 -0.45
CA PHE A 180 -1.58 -23.51 0.07
C PHE A 180 -1.22 -24.27 1.34
N ARG A 181 -0.06 -24.95 1.35
CA ARG A 181 0.51 -25.55 2.57
C ARG A 181 0.89 -24.44 3.54
N GLU A 182 0.12 -24.35 4.61
CA GLU A 182 0.45 -23.60 5.82
C GLU A 182 1.85 -24.02 6.30
N LEU A 183 2.81 -23.09 6.31
CA LEU A 183 4.18 -23.33 6.76
C LEU A 183 4.18 -23.35 8.29
N VAL A 184 3.61 -24.41 8.85
CA VAL A 184 3.57 -24.67 10.28
C VAL A 184 4.94 -25.24 10.66
N LEU A 185 5.73 -24.44 11.38
CA LEU A 185 6.98 -24.90 11.99
C LEU A 185 6.69 -26.11 12.86
N GLY A 186 7.53 -27.14 12.74
CA GLY A 186 7.45 -28.31 13.61
C GLY A 186 7.68 -27.91 15.08
N PRO A 187 7.20 -28.70 16.06
CA PRO A 187 7.41 -28.42 17.49
C PRO A 187 8.90 -28.25 17.85
N ASP A 188 9.78 -29.04 17.21
CA ASP A 188 11.23 -28.98 17.42
C ASP A 188 11.85 -27.70 16.83
N GLU A 189 11.34 -27.24 15.67
CA GLU A 189 11.79 -26.00 15.04
C GLU A 189 11.34 -24.79 15.86
N THR A 190 10.11 -24.82 16.38
CA THR A 190 9.59 -23.75 17.23
C THR A 190 10.37 -23.63 18.53
N GLU A 191 10.75 -24.74 19.15
CA GLU A 191 11.62 -24.73 20.34
C GLU A 191 13.02 -24.18 20.01
N LYS A 192 13.59 -24.59 18.87
CA LYS A 192 14.88 -24.07 18.40
C LYS A 192 14.83 -22.56 18.16
N PHE A 193 13.76 -22.06 17.53
CA PHE A 193 13.54 -20.62 17.32
C PHE A 193 13.32 -19.85 18.63
N MET A 194 12.66 -20.43 19.63
CA MET A 194 12.47 -19.79 20.94
C MET A 194 13.75 -19.67 21.76
N VAL A 195 14.74 -20.54 21.52
CA VAL A 195 16.03 -20.52 22.21
C VAL A 195 17.04 -19.60 21.52
N MET A 196 16.87 -19.28 20.24
CA MET A 196 17.75 -18.37 19.51
C MET A 196 17.51 -16.91 19.90
N GLY A 197 18.59 -16.20 20.22
CA GLY A 197 18.58 -14.74 20.42
C GLY A 197 18.47 -13.97 19.10
N PRO A 198 18.38 -12.62 19.15
CA PRO A 198 18.43 -11.81 17.92
C PRO A 198 19.77 -12.05 17.20
N ILE A 199 19.73 -12.12 15.87
CA ILE A 199 20.93 -12.26 15.04
C ILE A 199 21.90 -11.13 15.37
N THR A 200 23.11 -11.48 15.78
CA THR A 200 24.13 -10.53 16.20
C THR A 200 24.98 -10.06 15.02
N GLN A 201 25.61 -8.89 15.15
CA GLN A 201 26.45 -8.33 14.09
C GLN A 201 27.70 -9.19 13.82
N GLU A 202 28.24 -9.84 14.84
CA GLU A 202 29.38 -10.74 14.74
C GLU A 202 29.03 -12.02 13.96
N GLU A 203 27.81 -12.53 14.13
CA GLU A 203 27.29 -13.65 13.34
C GLU A 203 27.08 -13.25 11.86
N ILE A 204 26.63 -12.02 11.60
CA ILE A 204 26.45 -11.53 10.22
C ILE A 204 27.79 -11.41 9.49
N GLU A 205 28.80 -10.89 10.18
CA GLU A 205 30.14 -10.68 9.61
C GLU A 205 30.95 -11.98 9.51
N GLY A 206 30.68 -12.96 10.38
CA GLY A 206 31.35 -14.26 10.40
C GLY A 206 30.70 -15.34 9.53
N THR A 207 29.51 -15.09 8.98
CA THR A 207 28.81 -16.05 8.12
C THR A 207 29.28 -15.92 6.67
N ASP A 208 29.72 -17.04 6.08
CA ASP A 208 29.97 -17.13 4.64
C ASP A 208 28.62 -17.25 3.91
N TRP A 209 28.13 -16.10 3.45
CA TRP A 209 26.82 -15.99 2.81
C TRP A 209 26.76 -16.66 1.45
N ASP A 210 27.89 -16.79 0.75
CA ASP A 210 27.95 -17.45 -0.55
C ASP A 210 27.79 -18.96 -0.36
N GLN A 211 28.52 -19.53 0.61
CA GLN A 211 28.38 -20.95 0.96
C GLN A 211 26.98 -21.28 1.50
N LEU A 212 26.41 -20.42 2.35
CA LEU A 212 25.06 -20.62 2.88
C LEU A 212 23.99 -20.59 1.79
N ALA A 213 24.16 -19.75 0.77
CA ALA A 213 23.25 -19.70 -0.36
C ALA A 213 23.30 -20.99 -1.19
N ASP A 214 24.50 -21.52 -1.43
CA ASP A 214 24.70 -22.78 -2.14
C ASP A 214 24.11 -23.98 -1.39
N ASP A 215 24.24 -24.02 -0.05
CA ASP A 215 23.69 -25.09 0.81
C ASP A 215 22.15 -25.08 0.87
N LEU A 216 21.52 -23.92 0.64
CA LEU A 216 20.07 -23.75 0.67
C LEU A 216 19.40 -23.98 -0.69
N THR A 217 20.17 -24.05 -1.77
CA THR A 217 19.68 -24.43 -3.09
C THR A 217 19.78 -25.95 -3.29
N PRO A 218 18.67 -26.67 -3.51
CA PRO A 218 18.68 -28.12 -3.71
C PRO A 218 19.31 -28.57 -5.02
#